data_AF-A0A6G9H6J1-F1
#
_entry.id   AF-A0A6G9H6J1-F1
#
_cell.length_a   1.000
_cell.length_b   1.000
_cell.length_c   1.000
_cell.angle_alpha   90.00
_cell.angle_beta   90.00
_cell.angle_gamma   90.00
#
_symmetry.space_group_name_H-M   'P 1'
#
loop_
_entity.id
_entity.type
_entity.pdbx_description
1 polymer ?
#
loop_
_entity_poly.entity_id
_entity_poly.type
_entity_poly.pdbx_seq_one_letter_code
_entity_poly.pdbx_strand_id
1 'polypeptide(L)'
;MCVVAGENVTGRLVTLLSGGDDNLAAGWVAEVSGSLGGRVSRTEVEHELRELYAALLSALGKGSLDAGDEAFGEVRALLTELSRNRARQGFTPSETAVSVFALKSVLEPALAGGDGDDLRAFLQLSRLLDSLGLFTIETYTQAREELISAQAEQLLELSTPVVKLWDGVIGVPLVGTLDSARTMVVMEKMLQALIDTGSEQAIIDITGVPAVDTEVAQHLLKTVVAARLMGAECTISGIRPQIAQTIVALGIDFGDITTKATLADALRHALRRSGTTLTAGGKTGLGR
;
A
#
# COMPACT_ATOMS: atom_id res chain seq x y z
N MET A 1 -22.75 35.45 32.06
CA MET A 1 -21.48 36.22 32.13
C MET A 1 -20.34 35.22 32.17
N CYS A 2 -19.88 34.72 31.01
CA CYS A 2 -18.69 33.87 30.90
C CYS A 2 -18.32 33.69 29.40
N VAL A 3 -17.89 34.77 28.74
CA VAL A 3 -17.30 34.76 27.39
C VAL A 3 -16.26 35.88 27.35
N VAL A 4 -15.09 35.72 27.99
CA VAL A 4 -13.99 36.71 27.90
C VAL A 4 -12.58 36.08 27.99
N ALA A 5 -12.43 34.80 28.35
CA ALA A 5 -11.09 34.23 28.56
C ALA A 5 -10.38 33.73 27.28
N GLY A 6 -11.12 33.41 26.21
CA GLY A 6 -10.56 32.86 24.97
C GLY A 6 -10.03 33.92 23.98
N GLU A 7 -10.75 35.03 23.81
CA GLU A 7 -10.39 36.09 22.85
C GLU A 7 -9.06 36.80 23.17
N ASN A 8 -8.64 36.80 24.43
CA ASN A 8 -7.38 37.43 24.82
C ASN A 8 -6.16 36.56 24.44
N VAL A 9 -6.27 35.23 24.50
CA VAL A 9 -5.10 34.35 24.33
C VAL A 9 -4.71 34.19 22.87
N THR A 10 -5.67 34.03 21.96
CA THR A 10 -5.37 33.92 20.52
C THR A 10 -4.78 35.21 19.96
N GLY A 11 -5.31 36.37 20.33
CA GLY A 11 -4.73 37.67 19.94
C GLY A 11 -3.31 37.86 20.47
N ARG A 12 -3.05 37.40 21.70
CA ARG A 12 -1.72 37.41 22.30
C ARG A 12 -0.75 36.46 21.58
N LEU A 13 -1.21 35.26 21.22
CA LEU A 13 -0.44 34.32 20.40
C LEU A 13 -0.11 34.86 19.02
N VAL A 14 -1.08 35.48 18.34
CA VAL A 14 -0.85 36.15 17.07
C VAL A 14 0.19 37.26 17.23
N THR A 15 0.16 38.01 18.33
CA THR A 15 1.16 39.05 18.61
C THR A 15 2.55 38.46 18.89
N LEU A 16 2.64 37.38 19.67
CA LEU A 16 3.91 36.69 19.96
C LEU A 16 4.52 36.08 18.71
N LEU A 17 3.70 35.46 17.86
CA LEU A 17 4.12 34.85 16.60
C LEU A 17 4.48 35.93 15.56
N SER A 18 3.65 36.96 15.41
CA SER A 18 3.89 38.03 14.42
C SER A 18 4.96 39.03 14.86
N GLY A 19 5.22 39.14 16.16
CA GLY A 19 6.23 40.02 16.76
C GLY A 19 7.62 39.40 16.85
N GLY A 20 7.74 38.09 16.60
CA GLY A 20 9.02 37.43 16.35
C GLY A 20 9.45 37.72 14.91
N ASP A 21 10.51 38.51 14.76
CA ASP A 21 11.16 38.93 13.51
C ASP A 21 11.42 37.77 12.51
N ASP A 22 11.95 38.09 11.31
CA ASP A 22 12.52 37.13 10.32
C ASP A 22 13.36 35.99 10.94
N ASN A 23 13.90 36.22 12.14
CA ASN A 23 14.66 35.28 12.95
C ASN A 23 13.86 34.03 13.39
N LEU A 24 12.55 34.14 13.67
CA LEU A 24 11.72 32.98 14.06
C LEU A 24 11.55 32.03 12.87
N ALA A 25 11.14 32.56 11.72
CA ALA A 25 11.00 31.77 10.51
C ALA A 25 12.35 31.16 10.09
N ALA A 26 13.43 31.94 10.13
CA ALA A 26 14.77 31.46 9.82
C ALA A 26 15.24 30.35 10.79
N GLY A 27 14.96 30.49 12.09
CA GLY A 27 15.27 29.51 13.12
C GLY A 27 14.50 28.20 12.92
N TRP A 28 13.19 28.30 12.63
CA TRP A 28 12.35 27.14 12.36
C TRP A 28 12.80 26.38 11.12
N VAL A 29 13.09 27.09 10.02
CA VAL A 29 13.65 26.48 8.80
C VAL A 29 14.99 25.81 9.08
N ALA A 30 15.87 26.44 9.86
CA ALA A 30 17.17 25.89 10.20
C ALA A 30 17.06 24.59 11.03
N GLU A 31 16.19 24.57 12.03
CA GLU A 31 15.97 23.41 12.89
C GLU A 31 15.38 22.23 12.11
N VAL A 32 14.33 22.48 11.32
CA VAL A 32 13.71 21.44 10.49
C VAL A 32 14.70 20.94 9.43
N SER A 33 15.34 21.83 8.68
CA SER A 33 16.31 21.43 7.64
C SER A 33 17.47 20.59 8.21
N GLY A 34 17.95 20.94 9.41
CA GLY A 34 19.01 20.18 10.09
C GLY A 34 18.58 18.75 10.43
N SER A 35 17.32 18.55 10.81
CA SER A 35 16.78 17.23 11.14
C SER A 35 16.56 16.31 9.93
N LEU A 36 16.35 16.89 8.73
CA LEU A 36 16.04 16.12 7.52
C LEU A 36 17.28 15.53 6.83
N GLY A 37 18.49 15.84 7.31
CA GLY A 37 19.74 15.27 6.81
C GLY A 37 20.06 15.63 5.35
N GLY A 38 19.56 16.78 4.87
CA GLY A 38 19.80 17.27 3.51
C GLY A 38 19.03 16.57 2.38
N ARG A 39 18.11 15.64 2.70
CA ARG A 39 17.25 14.97 1.72
C ARG A 39 16.22 15.90 1.07
N VAL A 40 15.91 17.03 1.71
CA VAL A 40 15.02 18.08 1.22
C VAL A 40 15.82 19.36 1.11
N SER A 41 15.61 20.13 0.04
CA SER A 41 16.31 21.40 -0.13
C SER A 41 15.84 22.41 0.92
N ARG A 42 16.74 23.26 1.43
CA ARG A 42 16.38 24.30 2.40
C ARG A 42 15.30 25.23 1.86
N THR A 43 15.34 25.55 0.57
CA THR A 43 14.35 26.39 -0.12
C THR A 43 12.95 25.76 -0.15
N GLU A 44 12.88 24.43 -0.30
CA GLU A 44 11.62 23.69 -0.26
C GLU A 44 11.06 23.64 1.16
N VAL A 45 11.89 23.35 2.16
CA VAL A 45 11.50 23.43 3.58
C VAL A 45 11.00 24.85 3.91
N GLU A 46 11.70 25.88 3.46
CA GLU A 46 11.29 27.28 3.68
C GLU A 46 9.94 27.61 3.05
N HIS A 47 9.66 27.09 1.86
CA HIS A 47 8.36 27.26 1.22
C HIS A 47 7.25 26.55 2.00
N GLU A 48 7.44 25.26 2.33
CA GLU A 48 6.48 24.44 3.09
C GLU A 48 6.16 25.08 4.45
N LEU A 49 7.18 25.48 5.21
CA LEU A 49 6.99 26.04 6.54
C LEU A 49 6.36 27.45 6.49
N ARG A 50 6.64 28.25 5.46
CA ARG A 50 6.03 29.57 5.30
C ARG A 50 4.52 29.46 5.07
N GLU A 51 4.09 28.53 4.22
CA GLU A 51 2.65 28.29 3.98
C GLU A 51 1.97 27.77 5.25
N LEU A 52 2.58 26.81 5.93
CA LEU A 52 2.10 26.30 7.20
C LEU A 52 1.98 27.41 8.26
N TYR A 53 2.97 28.31 8.32
CA TYR A 53 2.98 29.45 9.23
C TYR A 53 1.80 30.39 8.97
N ALA A 54 1.58 30.76 7.71
CA ALA A 54 0.52 31.67 7.31
C ALA A 54 -0.87 31.07 7.61
N ALA A 55 -1.06 29.79 7.32
CA ALA A 55 -2.29 29.07 7.65
C ALA A 55 -2.52 28.99 9.17
N LEU A 56 -1.46 28.75 9.96
CA LEU A 56 -1.53 28.72 11.42
C LEU A 56 -1.93 30.10 11.99
N LEU A 57 -1.29 31.18 11.54
CA LEU A 57 -1.64 32.54 11.96
C LEU A 57 -3.07 32.91 11.59
N SER A 58 -3.51 32.55 10.38
CA SER A 58 -4.88 32.75 9.91
C SER A 58 -5.90 32.01 10.80
N ALA A 59 -5.62 30.74 11.14
CA ALA A 59 -6.48 29.94 12.01
C ALA A 59 -6.56 30.52 13.44
N LEU A 60 -5.43 30.93 14.01
CA LEU A 60 -5.38 31.59 15.32
C LEU A 60 -6.11 32.94 15.32
N GLY A 61 -5.99 33.71 14.23
CA GLY A 61 -6.70 34.99 14.05
C GLY A 61 -8.23 34.85 14.01
N LYS A 62 -8.74 33.67 13.66
CA LYS A 62 -10.18 33.33 13.75
C LYS A 62 -10.63 32.96 15.17
N GLY A 63 -9.72 32.94 16.14
CA GLY A 63 -10.03 32.74 17.56
C GLY A 63 -10.08 31.28 18.02
N SER A 64 -9.68 30.31 17.18
CA SER A 64 -9.65 28.89 17.57
C SER A 64 -8.28 28.44 18.06
N LEU A 65 -8.28 27.51 19.00
CA LEU A 65 -7.11 26.77 19.51
C LEU A 65 -7.31 25.25 19.45
N ASP A 66 -8.32 24.82 18.71
CA ASP A 66 -8.64 23.42 18.50
C ASP A 66 -8.19 23.00 17.09
N ALA A 67 -7.24 22.06 17.03
CA ALA A 67 -6.73 21.53 15.77
C ALA A 67 -7.81 20.85 14.92
N GLY A 68 -8.95 20.45 15.51
CA GLY A 68 -10.10 19.85 14.80
C GLY A 68 -11.09 20.88 14.22
N ASP A 69 -11.01 22.14 14.63
CA ASP A 69 -11.92 23.20 14.19
C ASP A 69 -11.82 23.49 12.69
N GLU A 70 -12.89 24.03 12.08
CA GLU A 70 -12.91 24.40 10.66
C GLU A 70 -11.84 25.46 10.33
N ALA A 71 -11.51 26.35 11.29
CA ALA A 71 -10.46 27.34 11.15
C ALA A 71 -9.09 26.72 10.81
N PHE A 72 -8.83 25.49 11.26
CA PHE A 72 -7.58 24.73 11.02
C PHE A 72 -7.65 23.83 9.78
N GLY A 73 -8.71 23.90 8.98
CA GLY A 73 -8.86 23.06 7.77
C GLY A 73 -7.68 23.18 6.80
N GLU A 74 -7.20 24.40 6.55
CA GLU A 74 -6.04 24.66 5.69
C GLU A 74 -4.73 24.12 6.28
N VAL A 75 -4.52 24.30 7.59
CA VAL A 75 -3.37 23.73 8.31
C VAL A 75 -3.36 22.20 8.18
N ARG A 76 -4.50 21.54 8.41
CA ARG A 76 -4.62 20.09 8.26
C ARG A 76 -4.38 19.64 6.81
N ALA A 77 -4.81 20.40 5.82
CA ALA A 77 -4.57 20.09 4.41
C ALA A 77 -3.07 20.13 4.07
N LEU A 78 -2.37 21.19 4.47
CA LEU A 78 -0.92 21.32 4.28
C LEU A 78 -0.14 20.21 5.00
N LEU A 79 -0.50 19.93 6.26
CA LEU A 79 0.10 18.84 7.02
C LEU A 79 -0.18 17.46 6.41
N THR A 80 -1.35 17.27 5.81
CA THR A 80 -1.70 16.04 5.09
C THR A 80 -0.78 15.84 3.88
N GLU A 81 -0.57 16.89 3.09
CA GLU A 81 0.31 16.85 1.94
C GLU A 81 1.77 16.60 2.35
N LEU A 82 2.27 17.34 3.35
CA LEU A 82 3.61 17.17 3.91
C LEU A 82 3.81 15.73 4.39
N SER A 83 2.91 15.20 5.23
CA SER A 83 3.00 13.83 5.74
C SER A 83 3.00 12.77 4.64
N ARG A 84 2.14 12.91 3.62
CA ARG A 84 2.10 11.99 2.47
C ARG A 84 3.38 12.03 1.65
N ASN A 85 3.91 13.22 1.39
CA ASN A 85 5.16 13.39 0.64
C ASN A 85 6.34 12.79 1.41
N ARG A 86 6.43 13.04 2.73
CA ARG A 86 7.46 12.44 3.60
C ARG A 86 7.35 10.91 3.66
N ALA A 87 6.14 10.35 3.72
CA ALA A 87 5.91 8.89 3.69
C ALA A 87 6.38 8.24 2.38
N ARG A 88 6.10 8.87 1.23
CA ARG A 88 6.55 8.40 -0.10
C ARG A 88 8.06 8.48 -0.25
N GLN A 89 8.69 9.51 0.30
CA GLN A 89 10.15 9.70 0.25
C GLN A 89 10.91 8.87 1.32
N GLY A 90 10.19 8.16 2.20
CA GLY A 90 10.80 7.24 3.18
C GLY A 90 11.39 7.91 4.41
N PHE A 91 10.93 9.12 4.76
CA PHE A 91 11.25 9.74 6.05
C PHE A 91 10.60 8.99 7.20
N THR A 92 11.06 9.21 8.42
CA THR A 92 10.42 8.68 9.63
C THR A 92 9.24 9.55 10.09
N PRO A 93 8.33 9.02 10.93
CA PRO A 93 7.31 9.84 11.57
C PRO A 93 7.90 11.00 12.38
N SER A 94 9.03 10.79 13.06
CA SER A 94 9.72 11.84 13.83
C SER A 94 10.28 12.94 12.93
N GLU A 95 10.88 12.58 11.79
CA GLU A 95 11.35 13.54 10.77
C GLU A 95 10.20 14.29 10.09
N THR A 96 8.99 13.76 10.13
CA THR A 96 7.79 14.44 9.62
C THR A 96 7.28 15.44 10.66
N ALA A 97 7.08 14.97 11.90
CA ALA A 97 6.48 15.74 12.98
C ALA A 97 7.37 16.89 13.50
N VAL A 98 8.69 16.80 13.30
CA VAL A 98 9.63 17.90 13.60
C VAL A 98 9.25 19.21 12.90
N SER A 99 8.62 19.13 11.73
CA SER A 99 8.09 20.28 10.99
C SER A 99 7.10 21.09 11.83
N VAL A 100 6.37 20.44 12.75
CA VAL A 100 5.43 21.09 13.68
C VAL A 100 6.09 21.37 15.03
N PHE A 101 6.78 20.37 15.60
CA PHE A 101 7.30 20.45 16.97
C PHE A 101 8.43 21.46 17.15
N ALA A 102 9.26 21.68 16.12
CA ALA A 102 10.37 22.63 16.17
C ALA A 102 9.89 24.08 16.41
N LEU A 103 8.62 24.40 16.12
CA LEU A 103 8.10 25.73 16.44
C LEU A 103 8.11 26.03 17.95
N LYS A 104 8.05 24.99 18.80
CA LYS A 104 8.07 25.15 20.27
C LYS A 104 9.42 25.63 20.78
N SER A 105 10.50 24.99 20.33
CA SER A 105 11.89 25.34 20.68
C SER A 105 12.28 26.71 20.13
N VAL A 106 11.82 27.04 18.92
CA VAL A 106 12.08 28.35 18.32
C VAL A 106 11.35 29.48 19.04
N LEU A 107 10.17 29.20 19.61
CA LEU A 107 9.39 30.18 20.37
C LEU A 107 9.84 30.34 21.83
N GLU A 108 10.51 29.34 22.41
CA GLU A 108 10.93 29.37 23.82
C GLU A 108 11.75 30.63 24.17
N PRO A 109 12.76 31.06 23.38
CA PRO A 109 13.51 32.28 23.68
C PRO A 109 12.66 33.56 23.65
N ALA A 110 11.58 33.60 22.87
CA ALA A 110 10.67 34.75 22.82
C ALA A 110 9.85 34.91 24.12
N LEU A 111 9.81 33.86 24.95
CA LEU A 111 9.19 33.90 26.28
C LEU A 111 10.14 34.40 27.37
N ALA A 112 11.45 34.50 27.09
CA ALA A 112 12.45 34.95 28.05
C ALA A 112 12.27 36.45 28.34
N GLY A 113 11.50 36.76 29.38
CA GLY A 113 11.11 38.13 29.76
C GLY A 113 9.61 38.42 29.66
N GLY A 114 8.81 37.44 29.23
CA GLY A 114 7.34 37.52 29.22
C GLY A 114 6.72 37.42 30.61
N ASP A 115 5.44 37.76 30.70
CA ASP A 115 4.65 37.64 31.92
C ASP A 115 3.96 36.25 32.08
N GLY A 116 3.18 36.08 33.15
CA GLY A 116 2.47 34.82 33.40
C GLY A 116 1.39 34.48 32.36
N ASP A 117 0.92 35.47 31.60
CA ASP A 117 -0.08 35.29 30.56
C ASP A 117 0.59 34.88 29.22
N ASP A 118 1.81 35.35 28.93
CA ASP A 118 2.62 34.84 27.81
C ASP A 118 2.93 33.36 27.98
N LEU A 119 3.28 32.92 29.20
CA LEU A 119 3.48 31.51 29.51
C LEU A 119 2.19 30.71 29.32
N ARG A 120 1.03 31.25 29.73
CA ARG A 120 -0.28 30.58 29.54
C ARG A 120 -0.62 30.44 28.06
N ALA A 121 -0.35 31.49 27.28
CA ALA A 121 -0.54 31.49 25.83
C ALA A 121 0.34 30.41 25.18
N PHE A 122 1.63 30.38 25.50
CA PHE A 122 2.55 29.36 25.00
C PHE A 122 2.11 27.94 25.36
N LEU A 123 1.63 27.68 26.58
CA LEU A 123 1.13 26.36 26.94
C LEU A 123 -0.09 25.93 26.12
N GLN A 124 -0.95 26.86 25.74
CA GLN A 124 -2.08 26.57 24.84
C GLN A 124 -1.61 26.29 23.41
N LEU A 125 -0.67 27.10 22.89
CA LEU A 125 -0.04 26.84 21.59
C LEU A 125 0.70 25.50 21.59
N SER A 126 1.41 25.16 22.67
CA SER A 126 2.12 23.89 22.79
C SER A 126 1.17 22.71 22.65
N ARG A 127 0.00 22.75 23.31
CA ARG A 127 -1.03 21.70 23.20
C ARG A 127 -1.62 21.62 21.79
N LEU A 128 -1.85 22.76 21.15
CA LEU A 128 -2.29 22.81 19.76
C LEU A 128 -1.25 22.16 18.83
N LEU A 129 0.03 22.52 18.98
CA LEU A 129 1.13 21.93 18.23
C LEU A 129 1.32 20.43 18.54
N ASP A 130 1.03 19.97 19.77
CA ASP A 130 1.00 18.54 20.10
C ASP A 130 -0.08 17.80 19.31
N SER A 131 -1.28 18.39 19.23
CA SER A 131 -2.38 17.81 18.46
C SER A 131 -2.07 17.79 16.96
N LEU A 132 -1.52 18.88 16.41
CA LEU A 132 -1.11 18.94 15.01
C LEU A 132 0.07 17.99 14.71
N GLY A 133 1.02 17.86 15.63
CA GLY A 133 2.11 16.90 15.52
C GLY A 133 1.61 15.46 15.50
N LEU A 134 0.66 15.11 16.38
CA LEU A 134 0.02 13.79 16.37
C LEU A 134 -0.75 13.55 15.06
N PHE A 135 -1.48 14.55 14.56
CA PHE A 135 -2.17 14.49 13.28
C PHE A 135 -1.20 14.17 12.12
N THR A 136 0.01 14.74 12.11
CA THR A 136 1.02 14.42 11.09
C THR A 136 1.45 12.95 11.15
N ILE A 137 1.58 12.38 12.34
CA ILE A 137 1.99 10.98 12.56
C ILE A 137 0.88 10.02 12.12
N GLU A 138 -0.37 10.29 12.47
CA GLU A 138 -1.53 9.51 12.03
C GLU A 138 -1.64 9.51 10.49
N THR A 139 -1.56 10.70 9.89
CA THR A 139 -1.65 10.85 8.43
C THR A 139 -0.48 10.21 7.70
N TYR A 140 0.73 10.31 8.26
CA TYR A 140 1.92 9.62 7.75
C TYR A 140 1.70 8.10 7.78
N THR A 141 1.20 7.56 8.91
CA THR A 141 1.02 6.13 9.11
C THR A 141 -0.02 5.58 8.13
N GLN A 142 -1.15 6.27 7.99
CA GLN A 142 -2.17 5.93 7.02
C GLN A 142 -1.61 5.95 5.58
N ALA A 143 -0.90 7.02 5.20
CA ALA A 143 -0.30 7.11 3.87
C ALA A 143 0.71 5.98 3.61
N ARG A 144 1.47 5.59 4.63
CA ARG A 144 2.43 4.48 4.53
C ARG A 144 1.73 3.14 4.37
N GLU A 145 0.63 2.91 5.09
CA GLU A 145 -0.16 1.69 5.00
C GLU A 145 -0.88 1.55 3.65
N GLU A 146 -1.40 2.66 3.12
CA GLU A 146 -1.97 2.74 1.76
C GLU A 146 -0.92 2.37 0.70
N LEU A 147 0.31 2.90 0.83
CA LEU A 147 1.41 2.55 -0.09
C LEU A 147 1.81 1.08 -0.02
N ILE A 148 1.90 0.51 1.19
CA ILE A 148 2.22 -0.90 1.39
C ILE A 148 1.13 -1.79 0.78
N SER A 149 -0.14 -1.45 1.02
CA SER A 149 -1.29 -2.18 0.49
C SER A 149 -1.32 -2.16 -1.03
N ALA A 150 -1.13 -0.98 -1.63
CA ALA A 150 -1.08 -0.84 -3.09
C ALA A 150 0.09 -1.63 -3.71
N GLN A 151 1.26 -1.63 -3.06
CA GLN A 151 2.40 -2.43 -3.51
C GLN A 151 2.13 -3.93 -3.40
N ALA A 152 1.47 -4.38 -2.33
CA ALA A 152 1.09 -5.79 -2.17
C ALA A 152 0.09 -6.23 -3.24
N GLU A 153 -0.89 -5.39 -3.57
CA GLU A 153 -1.87 -5.66 -4.64
C GLU A 153 -1.18 -5.76 -6.01
N GLN A 154 -0.27 -4.84 -6.34
CA GLN A 154 0.51 -4.91 -7.58
C GLN A 154 1.36 -6.19 -7.67
N LEU A 155 1.95 -6.62 -6.55
CA LEU A 155 2.68 -7.88 -6.49
C LEU A 155 1.75 -9.08 -6.74
N LEU A 156 0.52 -9.05 -6.22
CA LEU A 156 -0.49 -10.09 -6.48
C LEU A 156 -0.89 -10.12 -7.96
N GLU A 157 -1.15 -8.97 -8.58
CA GLU A 157 -1.50 -8.89 -10.01
C GLU A 157 -0.39 -9.43 -10.93
N LEU A 158 0.88 -9.15 -10.61
CA LEU A 158 2.03 -9.65 -11.37
C LEU A 158 2.33 -11.15 -11.12
N SER A 159 1.77 -11.74 -10.06
CA SER A 159 2.14 -13.09 -9.59
C SER A 159 1.42 -14.25 -10.27
N THR A 160 0.45 -13.99 -11.16
CA THR A 160 -0.32 -15.05 -11.82
C THR A 160 -0.56 -14.78 -13.31
N PRO A 161 0.46 -14.94 -14.17
CA PRO A 161 0.28 -14.73 -15.60
C PRO A 161 -0.57 -15.86 -16.19
N VAL A 162 -1.73 -15.53 -16.76
CA VAL A 162 -2.45 -16.45 -17.65
C VAL A 162 -1.85 -16.30 -19.04
N VAL A 163 -1.33 -17.39 -19.59
CA VAL A 163 -0.60 -17.39 -20.87
C VAL A 163 -1.29 -18.26 -21.90
N LYS A 164 -1.36 -17.81 -23.16
CA LYS A 164 -1.81 -18.65 -24.27
C LYS A 164 -0.68 -19.62 -24.63
N LEU A 165 -0.89 -20.93 -24.43
CA LEU A 165 0.09 -21.97 -24.74
C LEU A 165 -0.05 -22.47 -26.19
N TRP A 166 -1.27 -22.49 -26.71
CA TRP A 166 -1.59 -22.85 -28.08
C TRP A 166 -2.95 -22.26 -28.48
N ASP A 167 -3.34 -22.42 -29.75
CA ASP A 167 -4.70 -22.14 -30.17
C ASP A 167 -5.68 -23.06 -29.45
N GLY A 168 -6.63 -22.46 -28.71
CA GLY A 168 -7.60 -23.17 -27.88
C GLY A 168 -7.08 -23.64 -26.52
N VAL A 169 -5.83 -23.32 -26.14
CA VAL A 169 -5.21 -23.78 -24.88
C VAL A 169 -4.55 -22.62 -24.11
N ILE A 170 -5.00 -22.39 -22.89
CA ILE A 170 -4.34 -21.49 -21.93
C ILE A 170 -3.61 -22.26 -20.82
N GLY A 171 -2.58 -21.63 -20.27
CA GLY A 171 -1.81 -22.10 -19.13
C GLY A 171 -1.84 -21.09 -17.98
N VAL A 172 -1.91 -21.61 -16.77
CA VAL A 172 -1.95 -20.84 -15.52
C VAL A 172 -0.88 -21.41 -14.58
N PRO A 173 0.39 -20.98 -14.72
CA PRO A 173 1.46 -21.39 -13.82
C PRO A 173 1.32 -20.72 -12.45
N LEU A 174 1.23 -21.53 -11.40
CA LEU A 174 1.19 -21.10 -10.00
C LEU A 174 2.56 -21.30 -9.37
N VAL A 175 3.17 -20.22 -8.87
CA VAL A 175 4.52 -20.22 -8.29
C VAL A 175 4.51 -19.61 -6.89
N GLY A 176 5.15 -20.25 -5.92
CA GLY A 176 5.23 -19.76 -4.54
C GLY A 176 4.03 -20.21 -3.70
N THR A 177 3.83 -19.55 -2.56
CA THR A 177 2.70 -19.85 -1.67
C THR A 177 1.39 -19.38 -2.29
N LEU A 178 0.40 -20.27 -2.30
CA LEU A 178 -0.98 -19.93 -2.64
C LEU A 178 -1.69 -19.58 -1.34
N ASP A 179 -2.38 -18.44 -1.36
CA ASP A 179 -3.38 -18.09 -0.36
C ASP A 179 -4.74 -17.88 -1.06
N SER A 180 -5.78 -17.66 -0.27
CA SER A 180 -7.16 -17.53 -0.74
C SER A 180 -7.35 -16.31 -1.64
N ALA A 181 -6.73 -15.18 -1.29
CA ALA A 181 -6.80 -13.94 -2.04
C ALA A 181 -6.21 -14.12 -3.44
N ARG A 182 -5.00 -14.68 -3.51
CA ARG A 182 -4.32 -14.96 -4.77
C ARG A 182 -5.08 -15.98 -5.61
N THR A 183 -5.63 -17.02 -5.00
CA THR A 183 -6.37 -18.05 -5.76
C THR A 183 -7.66 -17.50 -6.36
N MET A 184 -8.30 -16.51 -5.73
CA MET A 184 -9.44 -15.80 -6.32
C MET A 184 -9.03 -14.95 -7.53
N VAL A 185 -7.93 -14.19 -7.43
CA VAL A 185 -7.40 -13.41 -8.56
C VAL A 185 -7.01 -14.33 -9.73
N VAL A 186 -6.38 -15.47 -9.44
CA VAL A 186 -6.07 -16.51 -10.44
C VAL A 186 -7.33 -16.95 -11.18
N MET A 187 -8.39 -17.27 -10.43
CA MET A 187 -9.66 -17.72 -10.99
C MET A 187 -10.25 -16.66 -11.91
N GLU A 188 -10.36 -15.41 -11.45
CA GLU A 188 -10.93 -14.32 -12.25
C GLU A 188 -10.16 -14.10 -13.56
N LYS A 189 -8.83 -13.98 -13.49
CA LYS A 189 -7.98 -13.77 -14.68
C LYS A 189 -8.05 -14.96 -15.63
N MET A 190 -8.09 -16.19 -15.11
CA MET A 190 -8.21 -17.40 -15.92
C MET A 190 -9.54 -17.45 -16.66
N LEU A 191 -10.66 -17.19 -15.97
CA LEU A 191 -11.99 -17.18 -16.58
C LEU A 191 -12.11 -16.08 -17.64
N GLN A 192 -11.57 -14.88 -17.38
CA GLN A 192 -11.55 -13.81 -18.36
C GLN A 192 -10.74 -14.20 -19.61
N ALA A 193 -9.54 -14.78 -19.41
CA ALA A 193 -8.70 -15.22 -20.52
C ALA A 193 -9.34 -16.34 -21.36
N LEU A 194 -10.11 -17.25 -20.74
CA LEU A 194 -10.86 -18.27 -21.48
C LEU A 194 -11.85 -17.65 -22.47
N ILE A 195 -12.57 -16.60 -22.04
CA ILE A 195 -13.51 -15.87 -22.88
C ILE A 195 -12.76 -15.12 -23.99
N ASP A 196 -11.77 -14.32 -23.61
CA ASP A 196 -11.05 -13.43 -24.55
C ASP A 196 -10.33 -14.22 -25.65
N THR A 197 -9.85 -15.42 -25.32
CA THR A 197 -9.12 -16.27 -26.27
C THR A 197 -10.01 -17.33 -26.95
N GLY A 198 -11.25 -17.52 -26.49
CA GLY A 198 -12.12 -18.61 -26.93
C GLY A 198 -11.52 -20.00 -26.66
N SER A 199 -10.75 -20.16 -25.58
CA SER A 199 -10.04 -21.41 -25.30
C SER A 199 -10.95 -22.43 -24.62
N GLU A 200 -10.91 -23.68 -25.09
CA GLU A 200 -11.68 -24.80 -24.55
C GLU A 200 -10.87 -25.65 -23.57
N GLN A 201 -9.57 -25.37 -23.43
CA GLN A 201 -8.66 -26.12 -22.59
C GLN A 201 -7.86 -25.17 -21.69
N ALA A 202 -7.79 -25.49 -20.41
CA ALA A 202 -7.00 -24.76 -19.43
C ALA A 202 -6.07 -25.69 -18.66
N ILE A 203 -4.80 -25.30 -18.52
CA ILE A 203 -3.82 -26.07 -17.77
C ILE A 203 -3.40 -25.28 -16.54
N ILE A 204 -3.71 -25.79 -15.35
CA ILE A 204 -3.29 -25.20 -14.08
C ILE A 204 -2.02 -25.92 -13.63
N ASP A 205 -0.87 -25.22 -13.69
CA ASP A 205 0.41 -25.82 -13.33
C ASP A 205 0.82 -25.46 -11.91
N ILE A 206 0.78 -26.44 -11.01
CA ILE A 206 1.14 -26.28 -9.60
C ILE A 206 2.57 -26.74 -9.29
N THR A 207 3.41 -26.92 -10.31
CA THR A 207 4.80 -27.38 -10.14
C THR A 207 5.61 -26.48 -9.20
N GLY A 208 5.31 -25.18 -9.18
CA GLY A 208 5.96 -24.16 -8.35
C GLY A 208 5.35 -23.95 -6.96
N VAL A 209 4.32 -24.71 -6.59
CA VAL A 209 3.63 -24.61 -5.29
C VAL A 209 4.25 -25.59 -4.30
N PRO A 210 4.78 -25.14 -3.14
CA PRO A 210 5.51 -26.01 -2.21
C PRO A 210 4.60 -26.93 -1.40
N ALA A 211 3.39 -26.48 -1.06
CA ALA A 211 2.41 -27.23 -0.28
C ALA A 211 0.99 -26.83 -0.68
N VAL A 212 0.07 -27.78 -0.56
CA VAL A 212 -1.38 -27.56 -0.77
C VAL A 212 -2.08 -27.91 0.52
N ASP A 213 -2.84 -26.96 1.07
CA ASP A 213 -3.73 -27.19 2.21
C ASP A 213 -5.18 -27.36 1.75
N THR A 214 -6.09 -27.52 2.72
CA THR A 214 -7.52 -27.69 2.46
C THR A 214 -8.13 -26.49 1.74
N GLU A 215 -7.72 -25.28 2.09
CA GLU A 215 -8.31 -24.04 1.56
C GLU A 215 -7.90 -23.82 0.10
N VAL A 216 -6.60 -23.93 -0.20
CA VAL A 216 -6.07 -23.84 -1.56
C VAL A 216 -6.69 -24.90 -2.46
N ALA A 217 -6.79 -26.15 -2.00
CA ALA A 217 -7.40 -27.22 -2.79
C ALA A 217 -8.90 -26.96 -3.08
N GLN A 218 -9.66 -26.44 -2.11
CA GLN A 218 -11.05 -26.04 -2.33
C GLN A 218 -11.18 -24.92 -3.35
N HIS A 219 -10.28 -23.93 -3.31
CA HIS A 219 -10.28 -22.86 -4.30
C HIS A 219 -9.91 -23.36 -5.70
N LEU A 220 -8.93 -24.27 -5.83
CA LEU A 220 -8.61 -24.91 -7.11
C LEU A 220 -9.80 -25.67 -7.68
N LEU A 221 -10.52 -26.42 -6.85
CA LEU A 221 -11.75 -27.12 -7.24
C LEU A 221 -12.81 -26.16 -7.76
N LYS A 222 -13.06 -25.05 -7.03
CA LYS A 222 -14.01 -24.01 -7.47
C LYS A 222 -13.60 -23.43 -8.83
N THR A 223 -12.31 -23.14 -9.03
CA THR A 223 -11.78 -22.64 -10.30
C THR A 223 -12.04 -23.63 -11.44
N VAL A 224 -11.78 -24.92 -11.22
CA VAL A 224 -12.02 -25.96 -12.23
C VAL A 224 -13.50 -26.10 -12.56
N VAL A 225 -14.38 -26.07 -11.56
CA VAL A 225 -15.84 -26.11 -11.77
C VAL A 225 -16.31 -24.87 -12.53
N ALA A 226 -15.84 -23.68 -12.16
CA ALA A 226 -16.19 -22.44 -12.84
C ALA A 226 -15.76 -22.46 -14.32
N ALA A 227 -14.53 -22.89 -14.62
CA ALA A 227 -14.06 -23.03 -16.00
C ALA A 227 -14.89 -24.05 -16.80
N ARG A 228 -15.29 -25.17 -16.18
CA ARG A 228 -16.18 -26.15 -16.80
C ARG A 228 -17.55 -25.57 -17.13
N LEU A 229 -18.10 -24.70 -16.28
CA LEU A 229 -19.36 -23.98 -16.57
C LEU A 229 -19.21 -23.01 -17.75
N MET A 230 -18.00 -22.49 -17.99
CA MET A 230 -17.67 -21.66 -19.16
C MET A 230 -17.37 -22.49 -20.42
N GLY A 231 -17.49 -23.82 -20.36
CA GLY A 231 -17.22 -24.71 -21.49
C GLY A 231 -15.75 -25.09 -21.67
N ALA A 232 -14.88 -24.75 -20.71
CA ALA A 232 -13.46 -25.10 -20.76
C ALA A 232 -13.14 -26.32 -19.88
N GLU A 233 -12.37 -27.26 -20.40
CA GLU A 233 -11.89 -28.41 -19.64
C GLU A 233 -10.54 -28.10 -18.98
N CYS A 234 -10.45 -28.33 -17.67
CA CYS A 234 -9.23 -28.09 -16.91
C CYS A 234 -8.38 -29.35 -16.73
N THR A 235 -7.08 -29.21 -16.92
CA THR A 235 -6.07 -30.20 -16.53
C THR A 235 -5.15 -29.61 -15.46
N ILE A 236 -4.93 -30.32 -14.36
CA ILE A 236 -3.95 -29.92 -13.34
C ILE A 236 -2.61 -30.60 -13.64
N SER A 237 -1.53 -29.83 -13.73
CA SER A 237 -0.16 -30.35 -13.89
C SER A 237 0.70 -30.09 -12.67
N GLY A 238 1.77 -30.88 -12.51
CA GLY A 238 2.79 -30.61 -11.49
C GLY A 238 2.47 -31.17 -10.09
N ILE A 239 1.52 -32.10 -9.98
CA ILE A 239 1.20 -32.75 -8.70
C ILE A 239 2.39 -33.64 -8.28
N ARG A 240 3.17 -33.17 -7.32
CA ARG A 240 4.26 -33.93 -6.70
C ARG A 240 3.70 -35.03 -5.78
N PRO A 241 4.44 -36.13 -5.53
CA PRO A 241 3.98 -37.21 -4.65
C PRO A 241 3.51 -36.74 -3.26
N GLN A 242 4.20 -35.75 -2.69
CA GLN A 242 3.84 -35.15 -1.39
C GLN A 242 2.49 -34.46 -1.43
N ILE A 243 2.22 -33.67 -2.47
CA ILE A 243 0.93 -32.98 -2.68
C ILE A 243 -0.21 -33.99 -2.83
N ALA A 244 0.01 -35.05 -3.62
CA ALA A 244 -0.97 -36.12 -3.79
C ALA A 244 -1.31 -36.82 -2.46
N GLN A 245 -0.30 -37.12 -1.63
CA GLN A 245 -0.52 -37.70 -0.29
C GLN A 245 -1.31 -36.76 0.61
N THR A 246 -1.00 -35.45 0.59
CA THR A 246 -1.73 -34.45 1.36
C THR A 246 -3.18 -34.35 0.92
N ILE A 247 -3.48 -34.29 -0.38
CA ILE A 247 -4.85 -34.26 -0.91
C ILE A 247 -5.67 -35.48 -0.43
N VAL A 248 -5.07 -36.68 -0.50
CA VAL A 248 -5.72 -37.92 -0.02
C VAL A 248 -5.92 -37.88 1.49
N ALA A 249 -4.92 -37.43 2.26
CA ALA A 249 -5.00 -37.35 3.71
C ALA A 249 -6.05 -36.34 4.20
N LEU A 250 -6.24 -35.24 3.45
CA LEU A 250 -7.27 -34.23 3.69
C LEU A 250 -8.66 -34.67 3.24
N GLY A 251 -8.79 -35.82 2.57
CA GLY A 251 -10.07 -36.34 2.07
C GLY A 251 -10.66 -35.50 0.93
N ILE A 252 -9.82 -34.77 0.19
CA ILE A 252 -10.26 -33.93 -0.92
C ILE A 252 -10.37 -34.79 -2.18
N ASP A 253 -11.57 -34.83 -2.76
CA ASP A 253 -11.81 -35.56 -3.99
C ASP A 253 -11.68 -34.63 -5.21
N PHE A 254 -10.67 -34.88 -6.05
CA PHE A 254 -10.52 -34.21 -7.34
C PHE A 254 -11.37 -34.86 -8.44
N GLY A 255 -12.15 -35.91 -8.13
CA GLY A 255 -13.15 -36.51 -9.02
C GLY A 255 -12.62 -36.77 -10.43
N ASP A 256 -13.35 -36.27 -11.43
CA ASP A 256 -13.01 -36.41 -12.85
C ASP A 256 -12.03 -35.35 -13.39
N ILE A 257 -11.32 -34.63 -12.51
CA ILE A 257 -10.34 -33.63 -12.97
C ILE A 257 -9.13 -34.37 -13.54
N THR A 258 -8.80 -34.08 -14.79
CA THR A 258 -7.62 -34.68 -15.42
C THR A 258 -6.37 -34.14 -14.77
N THR A 259 -5.48 -35.04 -14.35
CA THR A 259 -4.17 -34.67 -13.79
C THR A 259 -3.03 -35.21 -14.65
N LYS A 260 -1.92 -34.47 -14.71
CA LYS A 260 -0.68 -34.87 -15.38
C LYS A 260 0.53 -34.54 -14.52
N ALA A 261 1.59 -35.35 -14.66
CA ALA A 261 2.81 -35.15 -13.89
C ALA A 261 3.54 -33.86 -14.28
N THR A 262 3.53 -33.49 -15.56
CA THR A 262 4.25 -32.32 -16.08
C THR A 262 3.35 -31.43 -16.95
N LEU A 263 3.68 -30.14 -17.02
CA LEU A 263 3.03 -29.20 -17.94
C LEU A 263 3.09 -29.68 -19.40
N ALA A 264 4.21 -30.29 -19.80
CA ALA A 264 4.36 -30.86 -21.14
C ALA A 264 3.37 -32.00 -21.42
N ASP A 265 3.09 -32.86 -20.44
CA ASP A 265 2.11 -33.94 -20.58
C ASP A 265 0.67 -33.43 -20.58
N ALA A 266 0.39 -32.37 -19.81
CA ALA A 266 -0.88 -31.66 -19.86
C ALA A 266 -1.12 -31.00 -21.21
N LEU A 267 -0.12 -30.33 -21.76
CA LEU A 267 -0.21 -29.71 -23.08
C LEU A 267 -0.44 -30.77 -24.18
N ARG A 268 0.31 -31.89 -24.15
CA ARG A 268 0.07 -32.99 -25.08
C ARG A 268 -1.33 -33.57 -24.97
N HIS A 269 -1.88 -33.64 -23.77
CA HIS A 269 -3.25 -34.11 -23.54
C HIS A 269 -4.28 -33.15 -24.13
N ALA A 270 -4.14 -31.84 -23.85
CA ALA A 270 -5.03 -30.80 -24.38
C ALA A 270 -5.02 -30.77 -25.91
N LEU A 271 -3.83 -30.77 -26.53
CA LEU A 271 -3.68 -30.73 -28.00
C LEU A 271 -4.34 -31.93 -28.70
N ARG A 272 -4.26 -33.12 -28.11
CA ARG A 272 -4.92 -34.32 -28.64
C ARG A 272 -6.45 -34.19 -28.62
N ARG A 273 -7.01 -33.50 -27.63
CA ARG A 273 -8.46 -33.25 -27.56
C ARG A 273 -8.90 -32.17 -28.54
N SER A 274 -8.08 -31.16 -28.79
CA SER A 274 -8.31 -30.14 -29.81
C SER A 274 -8.09 -30.65 -31.25
N GLY A 275 -8.00 -31.97 -31.47
CA GLY A 275 -7.84 -32.58 -32.80
C GLY A 275 -6.47 -32.40 -33.45
N THR A 276 -5.47 -31.91 -32.72
CA THR A 276 -4.12 -31.70 -33.25
C THR A 276 -3.32 -33.00 -33.26
N THR A 277 -2.83 -33.42 -34.42
CA THR A 277 -2.00 -34.63 -34.55
C THR A 277 -0.55 -34.33 -34.19
N LEU A 278 -0.10 -34.83 -33.03
CA LEU A 278 1.29 -34.72 -32.60
C LEU A 278 2.14 -35.82 -33.24
N THR A 279 2.98 -35.46 -34.21
CA THR A 279 4.02 -36.36 -34.72
C THR A 279 5.22 -36.33 -33.78
N ALA A 280 5.61 -37.50 -33.25
CA ALA A 280 6.84 -37.61 -32.47
C ALA A 280 8.03 -37.27 -33.39
N GLY A 281 8.80 -36.23 -33.04
CA GLY A 281 10.08 -35.96 -33.69
C GLY A 281 10.97 -37.19 -33.53
N GLY A 282 11.29 -37.84 -34.65
CA GLY A 282 12.08 -39.07 -34.65
C GLY A 282 13.39 -38.85 -33.90
N LYS A 283 13.68 -39.74 -32.93
CA LYS A 283 15.06 -39.95 -32.50
C LYS A 283 15.79 -40.50 -33.72
N THR A 284 16.46 -39.63 -34.47
CA THR A 284 17.54 -40.07 -35.35
C THR A 284 18.56 -40.75 -34.47
N GLY A 285 18.54 -42.08 -34.45
CA GLY A 285 19.59 -42.87 -33.86
C GLY A 285 20.89 -42.51 -34.55
N LEU A 286 21.80 -41.86 -33.82
CA LEU A 286 23.21 -42.00 -34.13
C LEU A 286 23.56 -43.43 -33.72
N GLY A 287 23.49 -44.33 -34.71
CA GLY A 287 24.06 -45.66 -34.63
C GLY A 287 25.55 -45.60 -34.87
N ARG A 288 26.26 -46.37 -34.03
CA ARG A 288 27.69 -46.73 -34.01
C ARG A 288 28.62 -45.80 -33.24
#